data_AF-A0A1X7SNM9-F1
#
_entry.id   AF-A0A1X7SNM9-F1
#
_cell.length_a   1.000
_cell.length_b   1.000
_cell.length_c   1.000
_cell.angle_alpha   90.00
_cell.angle_beta   90.00
_cell.angle_gamma   90.00
#
_symmetry.space_group_name_H-M   'P 1'
#
loop_
_entity.id
_entity.type
_entity.pdbx_description
1 polymer ?
#
loop_
_entity_poly.entity_id
_entity_poly.type
_entity_poly.pdbx_seq_one_letter_code
_entity_poly.pdbx_strand_id
1 'polypeptide(L)'
;MSTILTSVPTDDYKEYLKSLNDFDTLNKLHWDTKRQVYSDYGLHTSSVKLVTDRDANPPVKIRKVMKEPRLKFVDSFGYVNLFPFLMKLLPPDSLQLEATLTRINNESLLWTDYGLRSLSKSDPFYIAEKSD
;
A
#
# COMPACT_ATOMS: atom_id res chain seq x y z
N MET A 1 -26.84 -35.26 17.17
CA MET A 1 -26.30 -34.26 16.24
C MET A 1 -24.80 -34.14 16.49
N SER A 2 -23.99 -34.70 15.59
CA SER A 2 -22.53 -34.69 15.71
C SER A 2 -22.00 -33.32 15.27
N THR A 3 -21.40 -32.57 16.20
CA THR A 3 -20.69 -31.33 15.89
C THR A 3 -19.31 -31.70 15.34
N ILE A 4 -19.15 -31.64 14.02
CA ILE A 4 -17.83 -31.71 13.39
C ILE A 4 -17.17 -30.35 13.58
N LEU A 5 -16.41 -30.20 14.66
CA LEU A 5 -15.33 -29.21 14.71
C LEU A 5 -14.23 -29.76 13.79
N THR A 6 -14.16 -29.25 12.57
CA THR A 6 -13.03 -29.53 11.68
C THR A 6 -11.75 -29.08 12.39
N SER A 7 -10.91 -30.04 12.76
CA SER A 7 -9.55 -29.77 13.25
C SER A 7 -8.76 -29.16 12.10
N VAL A 8 -8.79 -27.84 12.01
CA VAL A 8 -7.89 -27.08 11.16
C VAL A 8 -6.46 -27.51 11.55
N PRO A 9 -5.64 -28.07 10.63
CA PRO A 9 -4.32 -28.56 10.98
C PRO A 9 -3.48 -27.42 11.54
N THR A 10 -3.19 -27.45 12.85
CA THR A 10 -2.48 -26.36 13.53
C THR A 10 -1.03 -26.20 13.06
N ASP A 11 -0.48 -27.22 12.43
CA ASP A 11 0.93 -27.23 12.01
C ASP A 11 1.14 -26.46 10.69
N ASP A 12 0.18 -26.56 9.75
CA ASP A 12 0.19 -25.75 8.53
C ASP A 12 0.18 -24.25 8.86
N TYR A 13 -0.65 -23.83 9.82
CA TYR A 13 -0.72 -22.43 10.25
C TYR A 13 0.57 -21.93 10.89
N LYS A 14 1.28 -22.76 11.66
CA LYS A 14 2.57 -22.37 12.26
C LYS A 14 3.64 -22.18 11.19
N GLU A 15 3.65 -23.03 10.17
CA GLU A 15 4.59 -22.92 9.05
C GLU A 15 4.31 -21.68 8.19
N TYR A 16 3.04 -21.41 7.87
CA TYR A 16 2.64 -20.16 7.20
C TYR A 16 2.97 -18.94 8.05
N LEU A 17 2.68 -18.96 9.36
CA LEU A 17 3.01 -17.85 10.25
C LEU A 17 4.51 -17.57 10.26
N LYS A 18 5.35 -18.62 10.34
CA LYS A 18 6.80 -18.48 10.31
C LYS A 18 7.28 -17.87 8.99
N SER A 19 6.77 -18.34 7.86
CA SER A 19 7.19 -17.86 6.54
C SER A 19 6.69 -16.44 6.23
N LEU A 20 5.46 -16.09 6.61
CA LEU A 20 4.87 -14.77 6.37
C LEU A 20 5.38 -13.69 7.33
N ASN A 21 5.86 -14.08 8.53
CA ASN A 21 6.51 -13.15 9.47
C ASN A 21 8.02 -13.01 9.26
N ASP A 22 8.58 -13.62 8.21
CA ASP A 22 10.00 -13.49 7.91
C ASP A 22 10.35 -12.08 7.43
N PHE A 23 11.11 -11.34 8.24
CA PHE A 23 11.44 -9.93 8.02
C PHE A 23 12.26 -9.71 6.74
N ASP A 24 13.18 -10.63 6.44
CA ASP A 24 14.02 -10.54 5.24
C ASP A 24 13.21 -10.76 3.96
N THR A 25 12.29 -11.73 3.98
CA THR A 25 11.35 -11.96 2.89
C THR A 25 10.44 -10.75 2.68
N LEU A 26 9.89 -10.18 3.75
CA LEU A 26 9.09 -8.95 3.68
C LEU A 26 9.89 -7.81 3.03
N ASN A 27 11.13 -7.59 3.47
CA ASN A 27 11.99 -6.54 2.91
C ASN A 27 12.31 -6.80 1.44
N LYS A 28 12.67 -8.03 1.10
CA LYS A 28 12.99 -8.43 -0.28
C LYS A 28 11.82 -8.15 -1.24
N LEU A 29 10.59 -8.38 -0.79
CA LEU A 29 9.41 -8.28 -1.65
C LEU A 29 8.80 -6.88 -1.69
N HIS A 30 8.83 -6.13 -0.58
CA HIS A 30 8.03 -4.91 -0.42
C HIS A 30 8.83 -3.65 -0.05
N TRP A 31 10.10 -3.77 0.35
CA TRP A 31 10.87 -2.60 0.77
C TRP A 31 11.46 -1.84 -0.41
N ASP A 32 10.96 -0.63 -0.65
CA ASP A 32 11.58 0.31 -1.59
C ASP A 32 12.76 1.01 -0.92
N THR A 33 13.97 0.49 -1.16
CA THR A 33 15.21 1.04 -0.62
C THR A 33 15.47 2.49 -1.04
N LYS A 34 14.94 2.94 -2.18
CA LYS A 34 15.14 4.32 -2.64
C LYS A 34 14.23 5.29 -1.88
N ARG A 35 13.00 4.87 -1.60
CA ARG A 35 11.99 5.73 -0.94
C ARG A 35 11.89 5.51 0.57
N GLN A 36 12.56 4.47 1.07
CA GLN A 36 12.54 4.03 2.48
C GLN A 36 11.10 3.82 2.95
N VAL A 37 10.34 3.00 2.22
CA VAL A 37 8.93 2.72 2.48
C VAL A 37 8.54 1.34 1.96
N TYR A 38 7.62 0.67 2.65
CA TYR A 38 6.99 -0.53 2.11
C TYR A 38 5.95 -0.15 1.06
N SER A 39 5.96 -0.82 -0.09
CA SER A 39 5.07 -0.53 -1.21
C SER A 39 4.57 -1.81 -1.89
N ASP A 40 3.40 -1.69 -2.51
CA ASP A 40 2.97 -2.66 -3.52
C ASP A 40 3.93 -2.61 -4.73
N TYR A 41 4.05 -3.73 -5.44
CA TYR A 41 4.86 -3.84 -6.64
C TYR A 41 3.99 -4.29 -7.81
N GLY A 42 4.12 -3.63 -8.96
CA GLY A 42 3.34 -3.99 -10.14
C GLY A 42 3.63 -3.13 -11.35
N LEU A 43 2.89 -3.39 -12.43
CA LEU A 43 2.97 -2.65 -13.68
C LEU A 43 2.30 -1.27 -13.50
N HIS A 44 3.08 -0.24 -13.15
CA HIS A 44 2.54 1.01 -12.63
C HIS A 44 2.99 2.27 -13.40
N THR A 45 2.07 3.23 -13.52
CA THR A 45 2.30 4.61 -13.94
C THR A 45 1.32 5.55 -13.22
N SER A 46 1.86 6.60 -12.60
CA SER A 46 1.06 7.70 -12.03
C SER A 46 0.67 8.74 -13.08
N SER A 47 1.20 8.64 -14.30
CA SER A 47 0.91 9.56 -15.40
C SER A 47 -0.39 9.16 -16.11
N VAL A 48 -1.50 9.29 -15.41
CA VAL A 48 -2.85 9.05 -15.92
C VAL A 48 -3.73 10.27 -15.68
N LYS A 49 -4.75 10.46 -16.51
CA LYS A 49 -5.74 11.53 -16.34
C LYS A 49 -7.14 11.01 -16.62
N LEU A 50 -8.11 11.58 -15.93
CA LEU A 50 -9.51 11.44 -16.28
C LEU A 50 -9.85 12.48 -17.34
N VAL A 51 -10.33 12.04 -18.51
CA VAL A 51 -10.70 12.91 -19.63
C VAL A 51 -12.13 12.64 -20.04
N THR A 52 -12.85 13.65 -20.48
CA THR A 52 -14.20 13.47 -21.04
C THR A 52 -14.09 13.02 -22.48
N ASP A 53 -14.57 11.81 -22.76
CA ASP A 53 -14.86 11.36 -24.10
C ASP A 53 -16.15 12.06 -24.57
N ARG A 54 -15.99 12.97 -25.53
CA ARG A 54 -17.10 13.75 -26.09
C ARG A 54 -17.74 13.07 -27.30
N ASP A 55 -17.09 12.03 -27.82
CA ASP A 55 -17.60 11.26 -28.96
C ASP A 55 -18.61 10.19 -28.49
N ALA A 56 -18.57 9.83 -27.20
CA ALA A 56 -19.60 9.03 -26.54
C ALA A 56 -20.91 9.81 -26.34
N ASN A 57 -22.06 9.13 -26.44
CA ASN A 57 -23.38 9.69 -26.18
C ASN A 57 -24.15 8.84 -25.15
N PRO A 58 -24.31 9.31 -23.89
CA PRO A 58 -23.84 10.59 -23.36
C PRO A 58 -22.31 10.65 -23.18
N PRO A 59 -21.72 11.86 -23.04
CA PRO A 59 -20.29 11.99 -22.75
C PRO A 59 -19.91 11.25 -21.48
N VAL A 60 -18.83 10.47 -21.53
CA VAL A 60 -18.34 9.66 -20.40
C VAL A 60 -16.93 10.10 -19.98
N LYS A 61 -16.60 9.92 -18.70
CA LYS A 61 -15.22 10.11 -18.22
C LYS A 61 -14.43 8.83 -18.45
N ILE A 62 -13.31 8.90 -19.18
CA ILE A 62 -12.41 7.76 -19.42
C ILE A 62 -11.02 8.03 -18.83
N ARG A 63 -10.36 6.97 -18.37
CA ARG A 63 -8.96 7.04 -17.91
C ARG A 63 -8.02 6.99 -19.12
N LYS A 64 -7.25 8.05 -19.33
CA LYS A 64 -6.19 8.13 -20.33
C LYS A 64 -4.82 7.94 -19.69
N VAL A 65 -4.03 7.00 -20.22
CA VAL A 65 -2.63 6.77 -19.84
C VAL A 65 -1.74 7.70 -20.67
N MET A 66 -0.90 8.50 -19.99
CA MET A 66 -0.03 9.50 -20.63
C MET A 66 1.42 9.05 -20.74
N LYS A 67 1.85 8.10 -19.90
CA LYS A 67 3.16 7.44 -19.99
C LYS A 67 2.98 5.95 -19.75
N GLU A 68 3.65 5.15 -20.57
CA GLU A 68 3.66 3.70 -20.45
C GLU A 68 4.02 3.23 -19.03
N PRO A 69 3.28 2.26 -18.47
CA PRO A 69 3.59 1.70 -17.17
C PRO A 69 4.83 0.83 -17.22
N ARG A 70 5.49 0.69 -16.07
CA ARG A 70 6.66 -0.16 -15.90
C ARG A 70 6.52 -0.94 -14.60
N LEU A 71 7.10 -2.14 -14.54
CA LEU A 71 7.22 -2.88 -13.29
C LEU A 71 8.07 -2.05 -12.32
N LYS A 72 7.46 -1.60 -11.22
CA LYS A 72 8.10 -0.82 -10.15
C LYS A 72 7.28 -0.89 -8.87
N PHE A 73 7.86 -0.44 -7.77
CA PHE A 73 7.11 -0.11 -6.56
C PHE A 73 6.15 1.05 -6.83
N VAL A 74 4.91 0.89 -6.39
CA VAL A 74 3.85 1.90 -6.43
C VAL A 74 4.26 3.09 -5.57
N ASP A 75 4.27 4.28 -6.18
CA ASP A 75 4.71 5.54 -5.60
C ASP A 75 3.59 6.32 -4.91
N SER A 76 2.81 5.59 -4.10
CA SER A 76 1.78 6.15 -3.24
C SER A 76 2.07 5.82 -1.78
N PHE A 77 1.87 6.79 -0.90
CA PHE A 77 2.08 6.65 0.53
C PHE A 77 0.79 6.88 1.29
N GLY A 78 0.35 5.89 2.07
CA GLY A 78 -0.90 5.87 2.82
C GLY A 78 -0.96 4.67 3.76
N TYR A 79 -2.16 4.27 4.17
CA TYR A 79 -2.33 3.19 5.16
C TYR A 79 -1.69 1.87 4.77
N VAL A 80 -1.76 1.47 3.49
CA VAL A 80 -1.17 0.22 2.99
C VAL A 80 0.31 0.11 3.36
N ASN A 81 1.04 1.22 3.23
CA ASN A 81 2.48 1.26 3.52
C ASN A 81 2.81 1.09 5.02
N LEU A 82 1.82 1.27 5.91
CA LEU A 82 1.97 1.13 7.36
C LEU A 82 1.66 -0.28 7.87
N PHE A 83 1.14 -1.19 7.04
CA PHE A 83 0.70 -2.52 7.47
C PHE A 83 1.79 -3.31 8.20
N PRO A 84 3.05 -3.36 7.73
CA PRO A 84 4.11 -4.02 8.48
C PRO A 84 4.28 -3.52 9.92
N PHE A 85 4.13 -2.21 10.15
CA PHE A 85 4.16 -1.63 11.48
C PHE A 85 2.89 -1.96 12.29
N LEU A 86 1.71 -1.78 11.70
CA LEU A 86 0.42 -2.04 12.36
C LEU A 86 0.27 -3.50 12.79
N MET A 87 0.84 -4.42 12.01
CA MET A 87 0.85 -5.86 12.28
C MET A 87 2.03 -6.30 13.18
N LYS A 88 2.87 -5.36 13.63
CA LYS A 88 4.05 -5.63 14.48
C LYS A 88 5.06 -6.59 13.84
N LEU A 89 5.23 -6.50 12.53
CA LEU A 89 6.18 -7.33 11.77
C LEU A 89 7.60 -6.73 11.74
N LEU A 90 7.76 -5.47 12.19
CA LEU A 90 9.03 -4.78 12.19
C LEU A 90 9.79 -5.01 13.50
N PRO A 91 11.05 -5.49 13.46
CA PRO A 91 11.91 -5.56 14.64
C PRO A 91 12.09 -4.16 15.28
N PRO A 92 12.17 -4.09 16.62
CA PRO A 92 12.24 -2.82 17.35
C PRO A 92 13.51 -2.00 17.05
N ASP A 93 14.57 -2.64 16.58
CA ASP A 93 15.87 -2.08 16.23
C ASP A 93 16.09 -1.90 14.72
N SER A 94 15.05 -2.13 13.90
CA SER A 94 15.15 -2.02 12.44
C SER A 94 15.09 -0.57 11.93
N LEU A 95 15.91 -0.25 10.93
CA LEU A 95 15.86 1.05 10.23
C LEU A 95 14.50 1.28 9.53
N GLN A 96 13.82 0.21 9.14
CA GLN A 96 12.49 0.23 8.54
C GLN A 96 11.43 0.73 9.52
N LEU A 97 11.54 0.36 10.80
CA LEU A 97 10.67 0.90 11.85
C LEU A 97 10.93 2.39 12.04
N GLU A 98 12.20 2.80 12.16
CA GLU A 98 12.58 4.22 12.27
C GLU A 98 12.06 5.05 11.09
N ALA A 99 12.28 4.58 9.85
CA ALA A 99 11.78 5.23 8.64
C ALA A 99 10.24 5.31 8.64
N THR A 100 9.54 4.26 9.05
CA THR A 100 8.07 4.24 9.12
C THR A 100 7.55 5.25 10.13
N LEU A 101 8.09 5.26 11.35
CA LEU A 101 7.69 6.20 12.41
C LEU A 101 7.99 7.65 12.04
N THR A 102 9.15 7.90 11.41
CA THR A 102 9.54 9.23 10.91
C THR A 102 8.53 9.77 9.90
N ARG A 103 8.03 8.92 8.99
CA ARG A 103 7.02 9.31 8.01
C ARG A 103 5.63 9.47 8.61
N ILE A 104 5.26 8.64 9.61
CA ILE A 104 4.00 8.79 10.35
C ILE A 104 3.94 10.16 11.03
N ASN A 105 5.03 10.60 11.67
CA ASN A 105 5.10 11.87 12.39
C ASN A 105 5.19 13.11 11.47
N ASN A 106 5.10 12.94 10.15
CA ASN A 106 5.24 14.04 9.20
C ASN A 106 3.86 14.60 8.78
N GLU A 107 3.58 15.83 9.19
CA GLU A 107 2.34 16.57 8.87
C GLU A 107 2.14 16.87 7.38
N SER A 108 3.23 16.93 6.61
CA SER A 108 3.15 17.07 5.16
C SER A 108 2.72 15.77 4.45
N LEU A 109 2.71 14.65 5.19
CA LEU A 109 2.32 13.33 4.71
C LEU A 109 0.98 12.90 5.31
N LEU A 110 1.02 12.19 6.44
CA LEU A 110 -0.15 11.53 7.03
C LEU A 110 -0.62 12.18 8.34
N TRP A 111 0.25 12.84 9.11
CA TRP A 111 -0.12 13.37 10.43
C TRP A 111 -1.06 14.57 10.34
N THR A 112 -2.08 14.61 11.20
CA THR A 112 -3.02 15.73 11.35
C THR A 112 -3.49 15.84 12.80
N ASP A 113 -4.10 16.97 13.16
CA ASP A 113 -4.76 17.17 14.46
C ASP A 113 -5.92 16.19 14.73
N TYR A 114 -6.38 15.46 13.70
CA TYR A 114 -7.51 14.53 13.76
C TYR A 114 -7.07 13.06 13.58
N GLY A 115 -5.76 12.78 13.56
CA GLY A 115 -5.19 11.46 13.32
C GLY A 115 -4.55 11.32 11.94
N LEU A 116 -4.34 10.07 11.51
CA LEU A 116 -3.63 9.77 10.26
C LEU A 116 -4.55 9.90 9.03
N ARG A 117 -4.01 10.42 7.93
CA ARG A 117 -4.69 10.38 6.61
C ARG A 117 -4.59 8.98 6.01
N SER A 118 -5.62 8.58 5.26
CA SER A 118 -5.60 7.33 4.47
C SER A 118 -4.58 7.34 3.34
N LEU A 119 -4.30 8.52 2.79
CA LEU A 119 -3.36 8.78 1.71
C LEU A 119 -2.63 10.11 1.99
N SER A 120 -1.35 10.16 1.65
CA SER A 120 -0.48 11.33 1.83
C SER A 120 -1.06 12.56 1.16
N LYS A 121 -0.99 13.71 1.83
CA LYS A 121 -1.36 15.01 1.25
C LYS A 121 -0.56 15.34 -0.01
N SER A 122 0.65 14.79 -0.15
CA SER A 122 1.53 14.99 -1.30
C SER A 122 1.22 14.07 -2.50
N ASP A 123 0.29 13.11 -2.36
CA ASP A 123 -0.03 12.15 -3.42
C ASP A 123 -0.92 12.82 -4.49
N PRO A 124 -0.67 12.60 -5.79
CA PRO A 124 -1.50 13.16 -6.87
C PRO A 124 -2.96 12.69 -6.84
N PHE A 125 -3.27 11.58 -6.15
CA PHE A 125 -4.61 11.06 -5.98
C PHE A 125 -5.28 11.53 -4.67
N TYR A 126 -4.63 12.37 -3.87
CA TYR A 126 -5.24 12.94 -2.67
C TYR A 126 -6.44 13.82 -3.02
N ILE A 127 -7.63 13.45 -2.52
CA ILE A 127 -8.93 14.13 -2.82
C ILE A 127 -9.31 14.04 -4.32
N ALA A 128 -8.65 13.19 -5.11
CA ALA A 128 -9.00 13.01 -6.51
C ALA A 128 -10.34 12.27 -6.67
N GLU A 129 -11.21 12.80 -7.52
CA GLU A 129 -12.49 12.18 -7.89
C GLU A 129 -12.25 10.95 -8.77
N LYS A 130 -12.94 9.85 -8.46
CA LYS A 130 -13.06 8.70 -9.36
C LYS A 130 -14.42 8.79 -10.04
N SER A 131 -14.49 8.48 -11.32
CA SER A 131 -15.77 8.23 -11.99
C SER A 131 -16.26 6.82 -11.65
N ASP A 132 -17.54 6.70 -11.29
CA ASP A 132 -18.23 5.42 -11.08
C ASP A 132 -18.45 4.66 -12.40
#